data_AF-A0A3D8K280-F1
#
_entry.id   AF-A0A3D8K280-F1
#
_cell.length_a   1.000
_cell.length_b   1.000
_cell.length_c   1.000
_cell.angle_alpha   90.00
_cell.angle_beta   90.00
_cell.angle_gamma   90.00
#
_symmetry.space_group_name_H-M   'P 1'
#
loop_
_entity.id
_entity.type
_entity.pdbx_description
1 polymer ?
#
loop_
_entity_poly.entity_id
_entity_poly.type
_entity_poly.pdbx_seq_one_letter_code
_entity_poly.pdbx_strand_id
1 'polypeptide(L)'
;MPNSEIIKILVVIDAERILRDHTPNGSQPVPLKNAGKGYAYLLTEWSDTDQYQGTTTFKSGWVNEQDQEEGGYSLNVRAKAGDIVQWRAVSLTSPFQYRCYLKGLEYGSWSNITAPQSKTKPLAYTVATPGAPPSGGMTIVPANDYWWESTVQNSNRQPYNLLYTIVDNNGSNRGIFSHDPYIT
;
A
#
# COMPACT_ATOMS: atom_id res chain seq x y z
N MET A 1 -12.53 -5.52 -26.61
CA MET A 1 -11.91 -6.00 -25.35
C MET A 1 -12.51 -5.19 -24.21
N PRO A 2 -12.73 -5.73 -23.01
CA PRO A 2 -13.09 -4.89 -21.87
C PRO A 2 -12.02 -3.81 -21.73
N ASN A 3 -12.41 -2.57 -21.43
CA ASN A 3 -11.43 -1.51 -21.17
C ASN A 3 -10.63 -1.89 -19.91
N SER A 4 -9.31 -1.99 -20.06
CA SER A 4 -8.38 -2.12 -18.94
C SER A 4 -8.39 -0.83 -18.13
N GLU A 5 -8.45 -0.97 -16.80
CA GLU A 5 -8.45 0.13 -15.86
C GLU A 5 -7.18 0.12 -14.98
N ILE A 6 -6.84 1.29 -14.43
CA ILE A 6 -5.74 1.42 -13.48
C ILE A 6 -6.34 1.54 -12.08
N ILE A 7 -6.22 0.47 -11.31
CA ILE A 7 -6.64 0.41 -9.91
C ILE A 7 -5.51 0.91 -9.03
N LYS A 8 -5.78 1.91 -8.20
CA LYS A 8 -4.77 2.53 -7.33
C LYS A 8 -5.01 2.12 -5.89
N ILE A 9 -4.00 1.54 -5.28
CA ILE A 9 -3.99 1.14 -3.87
C ILE A 9 -3.00 2.03 -3.12
N LEU A 10 -3.49 2.75 -2.10
CA LEU A 10 -2.68 3.48 -1.15
C LEU A 10 -2.54 2.66 0.14
N VAL A 11 -1.31 2.31 0.48
CA VAL A 11 -0.95 1.65 1.73
C VAL A 11 -0.55 2.72 2.73
N VAL A 12 -1.36 2.92 3.76
CA VAL A 12 -1.10 3.85 4.85
C VAL A 12 -0.49 3.09 6.02
N ILE A 13 0.67 3.51 6.49
CA ILE A 13 1.50 2.76 7.45
C ILE A 13 1.69 3.56 8.73
N ASP A 14 1.38 2.94 9.87
CA ASP A 14 1.66 3.46 11.20
C ASP A 14 3.12 3.18 11.59
N ALA A 15 4.03 4.00 11.04
CA ALA A 15 5.45 3.83 11.23
C ALA A 15 5.87 3.90 12.71
N GLU A 16 5.25 4.79 13.49
CA GLU A 16 5.55 4.97 14.91
C GLU A 16 5.20 3.71 15.71
N ARG A 17 3.99 3.18 15.50
CA ARG A 17 3.55 1.97 16.19
C ARG A 17 4.38 0.75 15.78
N ILE A 18 4.74 0.63 14.50
CA ILE A 18 5.60 -0.46 14.03
C ILE A 18 6.96 -0.40 14.75
N LEU A 19 7.61 0.76 14.74
CA LEU A 19 8.94 0.94 15.36
C LEU A 19 8.93 0.80 16.89
N ARG A 20 7.78 1.04 17.54
CA ARG A 20 7.58 0.77 18.97
C ARG A 20 7.43 -0.72 19.26
N ASP A 21 6.69 -1.44 18.42
CA ASP A 21 6.27 -2.81 18.70
C ASP A 21 7.22 -3.87 18.09
N HIS A 22 8.14 -3.46 17.20
CA HIS A 22 9.07 -4.33 16.48
C HIS A 22 10.49 -3.78 16.49
N THR A 23 11.47 -4.69 16.57
CA THR A 23 12.89 -4.35 16.45
C THR A 23 13.40 -4.85 15.09
N PRO A 24 13.92 -3.97 14.22
CA PRO A 24 14.53 -4.36 12.95
C PRO A 24 15.67 -5.36 13.15
N ASN A 25 15.71 -6.41 12.33
CA ASN A 25 16.77 -7.43 12.38
C ASN A 25 17.71 -7.31 11.17
N GLY A 26 18.46 -6.21 11.10
CA GLY A 26 19.39 -5.95 10.00
C GLY A 26 18.70 -5.76 8.66
N SER A 27 19.11 -6.53 7.65
CA SER A 27 18.63 -6.37 6.27
C SER A 27 17.42 -7.22 5.91
N GLN A 28 16.93 -8.07 6.83
CA GLN A 28 15.79 -8.95 6.56
C GLN A 28 14.46 -8.26 6.87
N PRO A 29 13.41 -8.46 6.08
CA PRO A 29 12.07 -7.99 6.40
C PRO A 29 11.58 -8.56 7.74
N VAL A 30 11.09 -7.69 8.62
CA VAL A 30 10.43 -8.09 9.86
C VAL A 30 8.92 -8.23 9.58
N PRO A 31 8.34 -9.43 9.70
CA PRO A 31 6.90 -9.61 9.53
C PRO A 31 6.16 -8.91 10.66
N LEU A 32 5.11 -8.17 10.32
CA LEU A 32 4.29 -7.49 11.31
C LEU A 32 3.46 -8.48 12.14
N LYS A 33 3.35 -8.19 13.44
CA LYS A 33 2.39 -8.84 14.33
C LYS A 33 0.96 -8.76 13.78
N ASN A 34 0.14 -9.76 14.09
CA ASN A 34 -1.27 -9.86 13.67
C ASN A 34 -1.47 -9.64 12.16
N ALA A 35 -0.52 -10.11 11.34
CA ALA A 35 -0.53 -9.94 9.88
C ALA A 35 -0.66 -8.50 9.39
N GLY A 36 -0.28 -7.50 10.20
CA GLY A 36 -0.38 -6.07 9.86
C GLY A 36 -1.61 -5.35 10.45
N LYS A 37 -2.52 -6.06 11.14
CA LYS A 37 -3.69 -5.45 11.77
C LYS A 37 -3.30 -4.36 12.77
N GLY A 38 -3.79 -3.14 12.53
CA GLY A 38 -3.51 -1.97 13.35
C GLY A 38 -2.16 -1.29 13.07
N TYR A 39 -1.45 -1.72 12.02
CA TYR A 39 -0.17 -1.16 11.58
C TYR A 39 -0.22 -0.67 10.12
N ALA A 40 -1.02 -1.28 9.27
CA ALA A 40 -1.22 -0.89 7.88
C ALA A 40 -2.71 -0.84 7.54
N TYR A 41 -3.08 0.09 6.68
CA TYR A 41 -4.44 0.35 6.22
C TYR A 41 -4.40 0.54 4.70
N LEU A 42 -5.15 -0.26 3.96
CA LEU A 42 -5.14 -0.22 2.51
C LEU A 42 -6.40 0.48 2.02
N LEU A 43 -6.21 1.44 1.11
CA LEU A 43 -7.27 2.27 0.55
C LEU A 43 -7.24 2.16 -0.98
N THR A 44 -8.40 2.17 -1.61
CA THR A 44 -8.56 2.27 -3.06
C THR A 44 -9.85 3.01 -3.37
N GLU A 45 -10.15 3.28 -4.64
CA GLU A 45 -11.43 3.87 -4.99
C GLU A 45 -12.56 2.91 -4.62
N TRP A 46 -13.64 3.44 -4.05
CA TRP A 46 -14.76 2.63 -3.58
C TRP A 46 -15.31 1.68 -4.67
N SER A 47 -15.31 2.12 -5.94
CA SER A 47 -15.73 1.29 -7.09
C SER A 47 -14.84 0.08 -7.35
N ASP A 48 -13.60 0.11 -6.89
CA ASP A 48 -12.59 -0.93 -7.12
C ASP A 48 -12.51 -1.89 -5.94
N THR A 49 -13.18 -1.58 -4.83
CA THR A 49 -13.31 -2.49 -3.70
C THR A 49 -14.23 -3.65 -4.06
N ASP A 50 -13.82 -4.89 -3.76
CA ASP A 50 -14.73 -6.04 -3.77
C ASP A 50 -15.47 -6.09 -2.44
N GLN A 51 -16.28 -5.06 -2.18
CA GLN A 51 -17.06 -4.98 -0.96
C GLN A 51 -18.12 -6.06 -0.92
N TYR A 52 -18.23 -6.66 0.26
CA TYR A 52 -19.19 -7.70 0.56
C TYR A 52 -20.64 -7.24 0.30
N GLN A 53 -21.19 -7.59 -0.87
CA GLN A 53 -22.64 -7.53 -1.14
C GLN A 53 -23.30 -8.90 -0.92
N GLY A 54 -23.06 -9.52 0.25
CA GLY A 54 -23.82 -10.68 0.70
C GLY A 54 -23.57 -12.01 -0.02
N THR A 55 -22.54 -12.11 -0.86
CA THR A 55 -22.16 -13.38 -1.52
C THR A 55 -20.88 -13.98 -0.93
N THR A 56 -20.88 -15.30 -0.82
CA THR A 56 -20.04 -16.20 -0.02
C THR A 56 -18.55 -16.29 -0.36
N THR A 57 -17.90 -15.24 -0.86
CA THR A 57 -16.54 -15.39 -1.44
C THR A 57 -15.43 -15.52 -0.38
N PHE A 58 -15.62 -15.01 0.85
CA PHE A 58 -14.65 -15.19 1.94
C PHE A 58 -15.31 -15.38 3.32
N LYS A 59 -15.68 -16.61 3.67
CA LYS A 59 -15.69 -17.07 5.07
C LYS A 59 -14.41 -17.84 5.35
N SER A 60 -13.27 -17.16 5.29
CA SER A 60 -12.08 -17.68 5.94
C SER A 60 -12.24 -17.39 7.43
N GLY A 61 -12.29 -18.41 8.29
CA GLY A 61 -12.38 -18.22 9.75
C GLY A 61 -11.17 -17.49 10.39
N TRP A 62 -10.29 -16.90 9.57
CA TRP A 62 -9.02 -16.29 9.92
C TRP A 62 -8.99 -14.75 9.74
N VAL A 63 -9.94 -14.16 9.00
CA VAL A 63 -10.02 -12.70 8.75
C VAL A 63 -11.47 -12.26 8.84
N ASN A 64 -11.74 -11.11 9.47
CA ASN A 64 -13.10 -10.56 9.55
C ASN A 64 -13.41 -9.75 8.29
N GLU A 65 -14.69 -9.54 8.01
CA GLU A 65 -15.16 -8.74 6.86
C GLU A 65 -14.53 -7.34 6.84
N GLN A 66 -14.46 -6.67 7.99
CA GLN A 66 -13.87 -5.33 8.10
C GLN A 66 -12.36 -5.29 7.81
N ASP A 67 -11.68 -6.44 7.91
CA ASP A 67 -10.26 -6.53 7.60
C ASP A 67 -10.01 -6.54 6.06
N GLN A 68 -11.05 -6.78 5.26
CA GLN A 68 -11.05 -6.89 3.78
C GLN A 68 -11.63 -5.67 3.07
N GLU A 69 -12.30 -4.78 3.80
CA GLU A 69 -12.91 -3.57 3.24
C GLU A 69 -11.89 -2.42 3.10
N GLU A 70 -12.34 -1.28 2.59
CA GLU A 70 -11.54 -0.06 2.56
C GLU A 70 -11.07 0.32 3.98
N GLY A 71 -9.75 0.53 4.12
CA GLY A 71 -9.11 0.81 5.41
C GLY A 71 -8.72 -0.44 6.18
N GLY A 72 -9.14 -1.63 5.74
CA GLY A 72 -8.64 -2.91 6.24
C GLY A 72 -7.16 -3.13 5.90
N TYR A 73 -6.48 -3.98 6.67
CA TYR A 73 -5.08 -4.34 6.40
C TYR A 73 -4.94 -5.40 5.29
N SER A 74 -6.06 -5.98 4.86
CA SER A 74 -6.11 -7.06 3.87
C SER A 74 -7.15 -6.76 2.77
N LEU A 75 -7.20 -5.49 2.36
CA LEU A 75 -8.13 -4.96 1.35
C LEU A 75 -8.31 -5.90 0.16
N ASN A 76 -9.57 -6.22 -0.13
CA ASN A 76 -9.94 -6.98 -1.29
C ASN A 76 -10.32 -6.07 -2.46
N VAL A 77 -9.72 -6.31 -3.62
CA VAL A 77 -9.84 -5.45 -4.79
C VAL A 77 -10.45 -6.24 -5.92
N ARG A 78 -11.48 -5.67 -6.56
CA ARG A 78 -12.15 -6.22 -7.73
C ARG A 78 -11.36 -5.84 -8.97
N ALA A 79 -10.66 -6.81 -9.56
CA ALA A 79 -9.91 -6.59 -10.80
C ALA A 79 -10.25 -7.64 -11.87
N LYS A 80 -10.20 -7.24 -13.15
CA LYS A 80 -10.37 -8.14 -14.28
C LYS A 80 -9.06 -8.32 -15.05
N ALA A 81 -8.96 -9.41 -15.80
CA ALA A 81 -7.81 -9.66 -16.68
C ALA A 81 -7.55 -8.47 -17.60
N GLY A 82 -6.31 -7.98 -17.59
CA GLY A 82 -5.86 -6.79 -18.31
C GLY A 82 -5.78 -5.52 -17.47
N ASP A 83 -6.40 -5.44 -16.29
CA ASP A 83 -6.27 -4.28 -15.41
C ASP A 83 -4.84 -4.13 -14.86
N ILE A 84 -4.46 -2.91 -14.51
CA ILE A 84 -3.18 -2.59 -13.88
C ILE A 84 -3.43 -2.20 -12.43
N VAL A 85 -2.83 -2.92 -11.49
CA VAL A 85 -2.86 -2.55 -10.08
C VAL A 85 -1.60 -1.76 -9.74
N GLN A 86 -1.75 -0.59 -9.14
CA GLN A 86 -0.65 0.28 -8.70
C GLN A 86 -0.68 0.46 -7.20
N TRP A 87 0.42 0.13 -6.52
CA TRP A 87 0.60 0.34 -5.09
C TRP A 87 1.49 1.53 -4.80
N ARG A 88 1.04 2.38 -3.89
CA ARG A 88 1.84 3.44 -3.25
C ARG A 88 1.82 3.24 -1.75
N ALA A 89 2.84 3.74 -1.06
CA ALA A 89 2.90 3.71 0.39
C ALA A 89 3.11 5.11 0.96
N VAL A 90 2.52 5.35 2.12
CA VAL A 90 2.68 6.59 2.87
C VAL A 90 2.68 6.27 4.37
N SER A 91 3.44 7.04 5.16
CA SER A 91 3.29 7.01 6.62
C SER A 91 2.02 7.77 7.03
N LEU A 92 1.33 7.33 8.09
CA LEU A 92 0.18 8.06 8.68
C LEU A 92 0.51 9.53 8.96
N THR A 93 1.76 9.79 9.33
CA THR A 93 2.26 11.13 9.67
C THR A 93 3.16 11.67 8.56
N SER A 94 3.06 11.23 7.31
CA SER A 94 3.91 11.74 6.23
C SER A 94 3.57 13.21 5.93
N PRO A 95 4.56 14.09 5.63
CA PRO A 95 6.00 13.83 5.54
C PRO A 95 6.77 14.11 6.84
N PHE A 96 6.10 14.12 8.01
CA PHE A 96 6.60 14.60 9.30
C PHE A 96 7.76 13.77 9.85
N GLN A 97 7.54 12.76 10.70
CA GLN A 97 8.63 12.10 11.45
C GLN A 97 9.25 10.91 10.70
N TYR A 98 8.40 10.18 9.98
CA TYR A 98 8.77 8.98 9.25
C TYR A 98 8.15 8.99 7.86
N ARG A 99 8.89 8.43 6.90
CA ARG A 99 8.44 8.16 5.54
C ARG A 99 8.49 6.66 5.30
N CYS A 100 7.56 6.18 4.48
CA CYS A 100 7.48 4.77 4.11
C CYS A 100 7.59 4.64 2.60
N TYR A 101 8.39 3.67 2.15
CA TYR A 101 8.56 3.37 0.73
C TYR A 101 8.40 1.88 0.49
N LEU A 102 7.65 1.52 -0.56
CA LEU A 102 7.57 0.14 -1.01
C LEU A 102 8.94 -0.32 -1.50
N LYS A 103 9.37 -1.48 -1.01
CA LYS A 103 10.60 -2.18 -1.42
C LYS A 103 10.30 -3.26 -2.46
N GLY A 104 9.06 -3.73 -2.51
CA GLY A 104 8.62 -4.78 -3.42
C GLY A 104 7.32 -5.40 -2.96
N LEU A 105 6.86 -6.32 -3.79
CA LEU A 105 5.77 -7.24 -3.49
C LEU A 105 6.31 -8.65 -3.71
N GLU A 106 6.27 -9.48 -2.67
CA GLU A 106 6.42 -10.91 -2.83
C GLU A 106 5.07 -11.45 -3.26
N TYR A 107 4.97 -12.04 -4.43
CA TYR A 107 3.74 -12.65 -4.92
C TYR A 107 3.95 -14.16 -4.94
N GLY A 108 2.93 -14.91 -4.54
CA GLY A 108 3.01 -16.37 -4.55
C GLY A 108 3.28 -16.93 -5.95
N SER A 109 3.54 -18.23 -6.06
CA SER A 109 3.75 -18.92 -7.36
C SER A 109 2.52 -18.91 -8.29
N TRP A 110 1.42 -18.33 -7.83
CA TRP A 110 0.19 -18.19 -8.59
C TRP A 110 0.43 -17.10 -9.63
N SER A 111 0.29 -17.46 -10.91
CA SER A 111 0.53 -16.56 -12.05
C SER A 111 -0.76 -15.81 -12.40
N ASN A 112 -1.36 -15.14 -11.42
CA ASN A 112 -2.59 -14.37 -11.63
C ASN A 112 -2.31 -12.87 -11.85
N ILE A 113 -1.08 -12.44 -11.56
CA ILE A 113 -0.56 -11.12 -11.88
C ILE A 113 0.84 -11.25 -12.51
N THR A 114 1.26 -10.27 -13.29
CA THR A 114 2.66 -10.20 -13.77
C THR A 114 3.62 -9.90 -12.61
N ALA A 115 4.92 -10.17 -12.80
CA ALA A 115 5.92 -9.82 -11.80
C ALA A 115 5.85 -8.32 -11.46
N PRO A 116 5.54 -7.93 -10.21
CA PRO A 116 5.43 -6.52 -9.84
C PRO A 116 6.71 -5.75 -10.14
N GLN A 117 6.59 -4.57 -10.73
CA GLN A 117 7.71 -3.72 -11.13
C GLN A 117 7.62 -2.36 -10.46
N SER A 118 8.76 -1.86 -9.98
CA SER A 118 8.86 -0.48 -9.52
C SER A 118 8.85 0.50 -10.70
N LYS A 119 8.14 1.62 -10.53
CA LYS A 119 8.05 2.71 -11.50
C LYS A 119 8.33 4.04 -10.81
N THR A 120 8.79 5.00 -11.59
CA THR A 120 9.02 6.37 -11.12
C THR A 120 8.65 7.37 -12.21
N LYS A 121 8.18 8.54 -11.80
CA LYS A 121 7.89 9.66 -12.70
C LYS A 121 8.17 10.98 -11.99
N PRO A 122 8.88 11.94 -12.63
CA PRO A 122 8.99 13.28 -12.10
C PRO A 122 7.61 13.91 -11.87
N LEU A 123 7.42 14.55 -10.73
CA LEU A 123 6.24 15.37 -10.44
C LEU A 123 6.64 16.69 -9.80
N ALA A 124 5.65 17.55 -9.61
CA ALA A 124 5.73 18.62 -8.63
C ALA A 124 4.45 18.60 -7.78
N TYR A 125 4.60 18.86 -6.48
CA TYR A 125 3.46 19.00 -5.57
C TYR A 125 3.53 20.34 -4.86
N THR A 126 2.39 20.79 -4.34
CA THR A 126 2.27 22.08 -3.66
C THR A 126 2.36 21.89 -2.16
N VAL A 127 3.17 22.73 -1.49
CA VAL A 127 3.24 22.80 -0.03
C VAL A 127 2.76 24.16 0.44
N ALA A 128 2.02 24.19 1.55
CA ALA A 128 1.60 25.44 2.16
C ALA A 128 2.83 26.22 2.64
N THR A 129 2.88 27.52 2.31
CA THR A 129 3.89 28.41 2.89
C THR A 129 3.55 28.65 4.37
N PRO A 130 4.51 28.50 5.31
CA PRO A 130 4.27 28.78 6.72
C PRO A 130 3.77 30.23 6.92
N GLY A 131 2.65 30.38 7.63
CA GLY A 131 2.00 31.67 7.93
C GLY A 131 0.67 31.49 8.64
N ALA A 132 0.25 32.45 9.47
CA ALA A 132 -1.02 32.40 10.20
C ALA A 132 -2.14 33.12 9.45
N PRO A 133 -3.35 32.54 9.34
CA PRO A 133 -3.63 31.22 8.71
C PRO A 133 -2.90 31.08 7.36
N PRO A 134 -2.83 29.89 6.70
CA PRO A 134 -2.15 29.77 5.41
C PRO A 134 -2.75 30.78 4.43
N SER A 135 -2.05 31.90 4.23
CA SER A 135 -2.57 33.14 3.64
C SER A 135 -2.56 33.08 2.11
N GLY A 136 -2.86 31.90 1.56
CA GLY A 136 -3.02 31.64 0.14
C GLY A 136 -1.74 31.29 -0.62
N GLY A 137 -0.57 31.34 0.02
CA GLY A 137 0.70 30.97 -0.60
C GLY A 137 0.91 29.45 -0.66
N MET A 138 1.05 28.92 -1.88
CA MET A 138 1.53 27.56 -2.12
C MET A 138 2.88 27.63 -2.82
N THR A 139 3.86 26.87 -2.35
CA THR A 139 5.14 26.69 -3.02
C THR A 139 5.10 25.40 -3.82
N ILE A 140 5.58 25.44 -5.07
CA ILE A 140 5.74 24.24 -5.90
C ILE A 140 7.09 23.59 -5.55
N VAL A 141 7.06 22.33 -5.16
CA VAL A 141 8.25 21.54 -4.81
C VAL A 141 8.41 20.40 -5.82
N PRO A 142 9.54 20.33 -6.54
CA PRO A 142 9.87 19.20 -7.39
C PRO A 142 10.02 17.91 -6.59
N ALA A 143 9.53 16.79 -7.13
CA ALA A 143 9.64 15.47 -6.51
C ALA A 143 9.60 14.35 -7.56
N ASN A 144 9.70 13.11 -7.10
CA ASN A 144 9.46 11.92 -7.90
C ASN A 144 8.32 11.10 -7.28
N ASP A 145 7.34 10.73 -8.10
CA ASP A 145 6.32 9.75 -7.72
C ASP A 145 6.98 8.38 -7.82
N TYR A 146 6.65 7.50 -6.90
CA TYR A 146 7.16 6.15 -6.86
C TYR A 146 6.03 5.20 -6.52
N TRP A 147 5.85 4.20 -7.38
CA TRP A 147 4.83 3.17 -7.18
C TRP A 147 5.35 1.83 -7.67
N TRP A 148 4.70 0.77 -7.20
CA TRP A 148 4.84 -0.56 -7.78
C TRP A 148 3.61 -0.85 -8.62
N GLU A 149 3.75 -1.58 -9.71
CA GLU A 149 2.61 -2.00 -10.51
C GLU A 149 2.73 -3.41 -11.05
N SER A 150 1.58 -4.01 -11.34
CA SER A 150 1.44 -5.31 -11.97
C SER A 150 0.18 -5.36 -12.83
N THR A 151 0.16 -6.24 -13.81
CA THR A 151 -0.99 -6.47 -14.70
C THR A 151 -1.70 -7.75 -14.29
N VAL A 152 -3.03 -7.68 -14.14
CA VAL A 152 -3.87 -8.84 -13.82
C VAL A 152 -3.96 -9.76 -15.03
N GLN A 153 -3.61 -11.03 -14.85
CA GLN A 153 -3.61 -12.05 -15.90
C GLN A 153 -4.93 -12.82 -15.96
N ASN A 154 -5.59 -13.00 -14.82
CA ASN A 154 -6.89 -13.64 -14.70
C ASN A 154 -7.61 -13.18 -13.42
N SER A 155 -8.91 -13.45 -13.30
CA SER A 155 -9.75 -13.04 -12.17
C SER A 155 -9.69 -14.01 -10.98
N ASN A 156 -8.59 -14.75 -10.83
CA ASN A 156 -8.38 -15.57 -9.64
C ASN A 156 -7.59 -14.78 -8.60
N ARG A 157 -7.84 -15.12 -7.34
CA ARG A 157 -7.16 -14.53 -6.21
C ARG A 157 -5.64 -14.60 -6.31
N GLN A 158 -4.99 -13.49 -5.99
CA GLN A 158 -3.54 -13.38 -5.85
C GLN A 158 -3.17 -12.94 -4.43
N PRO A 159 -2.61 -13.82 -3.59
CA PRO A 159 -1.94 -13.41 -2.36
C PRO A 159 -0.60 -12.73 -2.69
N TYR A 160 -0.27 -11.70 -1.93
CA TYR A 160 1.02 -11.01 -2.03
C TYR A 160 1.42 -10.43 -0.67
N ASN A 161 2.71 -10.38 -0.38
CA ASN A 161 3.26 -9.70 0.79
C ASN A 161 3.81 -8.34 0.36
N LEU A 162 3.35 -7.28 1.00
CA LEU A 162 3.89 -5.95 0.81
C LEU A 162 5.18 -5.82 1.61
N LEU A 163 6.28 -5.49 0.93
CA LEU A 163 7.54 -5.14 1.57
C LEU A 163 7.74 -3.64 1.52
N TYR A 164 8.09 -3.04 2.64
CA TYR A 164 8.36 -1.61 2.71
C TYR A 164 9.45 -1.30 3.73
N THR A 165 10.08 -0.14 3.55
CA THR A 165 11.05 0.39 4.49
C THR A 165 10.52 1.65 5.15
N ILE A 166 10.88 1.83 6.43
CA ILE A 166 10.61 3.06 7.18
C ILE A 166 11.92 3.85 7.22
N VAL A 167 11.85 5.14 6.91
CA VAL A 167 12.99 6.05 6.88
C VAL A 167 12.66 7.25 7.77
N ASP A 168 13.63 7.70 8.55
CA ASP A 168 13.49 8.92 9.36
C ASP A 168 13.79 10.21 8.55
N ASN A 169 13.64 11.36 9.20
CA ASN A 169 13.87 12.67 8.58
C ASN A 169 15.31 12.94 8.15
N ASN A 170 16.26 12.20 8.71
CA ASN A 170 17.66 12.30 8.32
C ASN A 170 17.99 11.38 7.14
N GLY A 171 16.99 10.68 6.59
CA GLY A 171 17.18 9.70 5.52
C GLY A 171 17.74 8.37 6.02
N SER A 172 17.78 8.12 7.33
CA SER A 172 18.29 6.88 7.88
C SER A 172 17.23 5.79 7.83
N ASN A 173 17.60 4.62 7.30
CA ASN A 173 16.73 3.45 7.27
C ASN A 173 16.48 2.94 8.70
N ARG A 174 15.21 2.78 9.07
CA ARG A 174 14.73 2.33 10.38
C ARG A 174 14.23 0.89 10.35
N GLY A 175 14.38 0.17 9.24
CA GLY A 175 14.04 -1.23 9.07
C GLY A 175 13.31 -1.52 7.76
N ILE A 176 13.19 -2.82 7.46
CA ILE A 176 12.34 -3.36 6.40
C ILE A 176 11.27 -4.20 7.09
N PHE A 177 10.02 -4.07 6.65
CA PHE A 177 8.87 -4.74 7.24
C PHE A 177 8.00 -5.36 6.15
N SER A 178 7.27 -6.40 6.51
CA SER A 178 6.32 -7.08 5.62
C SER A 178 4.96 -7.32 6.28
N HIS A 179 3.90 -7.27 5.46
CA HIS A 179 2.57 -7.76 5.83
C HIS A 179 1.84 -8.32 4.59
N ASP A 180 0.83 -9.15 4.82
CA ASP A 180 0.31 -10.08 3.81
C ASP A 180 -1.15 -9.74 3.39
N PRO A 181 -1.37 -8.81 2.44
CA PRO A 181 -2.66 -8.60 1.80
C PRO A 181 -2.97 -9.60 0.65
N TYR A 182 -4.12 -9.45 -0.01
CA TYR A 182 -4.51 -10.25 -1.19
C TYR A 182 -5.38 -9.44 -2.16
N ILE A 183 -5.36 -9.81 -3.45
CA ILE A 183 -6.31 -9.35 -4.49
C ILE A 183 -7.22 -10.52 -4.86
N THR A 184 -8.50 -10.31 -5.17
CA THR A 184 -9.39 -11.36 -5.71
C THR A 184 -9.81 -11.11 -7.14
#